data_AF-A0A8D0EVX1-F1
#
_entry.id   AF-A0A8D0EVX1-F1
#
_cell.length_a   1.000
_cell.length_b   1.000
_cell.length_c   1.000
_cell.angle_alpha   90.00
_cell.angle_beta   90.00
_cell.angle_gamma   90.00
#
_symmetry.space_group_name_H-M   'P 1'
#
loop_
_entity.id
_entity.type
_entity.pdbx_description
1 polymer ?
#
loop_
_entity_poly.entity_id
_entity_poly.type
_entity_poly.pdbx_seq_one_letter_code
_entity_poly.pdbx_strand_id
1 'polypeptide(L)'
;LSPIVELNVGGEMYTTMLSTLKKHPGSKLAEMFSGQPKLRTDSEGRFFIDRPGTYFKYILEYLRSNQVPTQCIQDVYKEALFYDIEPLIKQLEDSPQIFGELVARKQFLARVPNYSENIELMIRIARAEAVASRRSSVIVCVVRTEEDAARCQDALNSLDMDKKSVVKFGPWKAAPSISDLLDCIQMDVEAKGYKISFQPHVAEKGFRFKSHDFFYKFLFTWW
;
A
#
# COMPACT_ATOMS: atom_id res chain seq x y z
N LEU A 1 12.89 -19.18 -33.98
CA LEU A 1 13.56 -18.53 -32.84
C LEU A 1 14.64 -19.48 -32.32
N SER A 2 15.79 -18.96 -31.90
CA SER A 2 16.84 -19.74 -31.24
C SER A 2 16.32 -20.39 -29.96
N PRO A 3 16.81 -21.59 -29.56
CA PRO A 3 16.50 -22.20 -28.27
C PRO A 3 16.92 -21.34 -27.08
N ILE A 4 17.99 -20.55 -27.25
CA ILE A 4 18.47 -19.57 -26.28
C ILE A 4 18.04 -18.18 -26.74
N VAL A 5 17.46 -17.42 -25.82
CA VAL A 5 16.90 -16.10 -26.06
C VAL A 5 17.60 -15.10 -25.13
N GLU A 6 18.02 -13.97 -25.71
CA GLU A 6 18.52 -12.82 -24.97
C GLU A 6 17.44 -11.74 -24.91
N LEU A 7 17.25 -11.21 -23.70
CA LEU A 7 16.24 -10.22 -23.36
C LEU A 7 16.93 -8.98 -22.81
N ASN A 8 16.42 -7.82 -23.18
CA ASN A 8 16.69 -6.53 -22.56
C ASN A 8 15.39 -6.07 -21.89
N VAL A 9 15.33 -6.15 -20.56
CA VAL A 9 14.16 -5.78 -19.77
C VAL A 9 14.43 -4.45 -19.09
N GLY A 10 14.00 -3.36 -19.73
CA GLY A 10 14.21 -1.99 -19.24
C GLY A 10 15.67 -1.61 -19.01
N GLY A 11 16.60 -2.21 -19.75
CA GLY A 11 18.04 -2.00 -19.62
C GLY A 11 18.79 -3.11 -18.88
N GLU A 12 18.10 -4.06 -18.26
CA GLU A 12 18.74 -5.23 -17.64
C GLU A 12 18.75 -6.43 -18.59
N MET A 13 19.91 -7.05 -18.74
CA MET A 13 20.10 -8.16 -19.69
C MET A 13 19.85 -9.50 -19.04
N TYR A 14 19.05 -10.32 -19.70
CA TYR A 14 18.73 -11.68 -19.27
C TYR A 14 18.93 -12.66 -20.41
N THR A 15 19.47 -13.84 -20.08
CA THR A 15 19.58 -14.96 -21.02
C THR A 15 18.80 -16.14 -20.47
N THR A 16 17.95 -16.75 -21.30
CA THR A 16 17.12 -17.88 -20.90
C THR A 16 16.76 -18.77 -22.08
N MET A 17 16.09 -19.89 -21.80
CA MET A 17 15.58 -20.77 -22.85
C MET A 17 14.21 -20.29 -23.34
N LEU A 18 13.96 -20.46 -24.64
CA LEU A 18 12.64 -20.23 -25.23
C LEU A 18 11.55 -21.06 -24.54
N SER A 19 11.87 -22.29 -24.14
CA SER A 19 10.99 -23.17 -23.37
C SER A 19 10.61 -22.60 -22.00
N THR A 20 11.54 -21.92 -21.32
CA THR A 20 11.27 -21.24 -20.04
C THR A 20 10.24 -20.14 -20.20
N LEU A 21 10.38 -19.28 -21.21
CA LEU A 21 9.44 -18.18 -21.48
C LEU A 21 8.05 -18.68 -21.89
N LYS A 22 7.97 -19.90 -22.45
CA LYS A 22 6.74 -20.54 -22.90
C LYS A 22 6.13 -21.53 -21.90
N LYS A 23 6.67 -21.64 -20.69
CA LYS A 23 6.26 -22.66 -19.70
C LYS A 23 4.78 -22.58 -19.33
N HIS A 24 4.21 -21.38 -19.29
CA HIS A 24 2.78 -21.17 -19.04
C HIS A 24 2.09 -20.66 -20.30
N PRO A 25 1.46 -21.54 -21.09
CA PRO A 25 0.63 -21.15 -22.22
C PRO A 25 -0.49 -20.22 -21.72
N GLY A 26 -0.64 -19.05 -22.34
CA GLY A 26 -1.56 -18.00 -21.89
C GLY A 26 -0.90 -16.84 -21.14
N SER A 27 0.35 -17.00 -20.67
CA SER A 27 1.11 -15.86 -20.17
C SER A 27 1.54 -14.94 -21.32
N LYS A 28 1.70 -13.64 -21.04
CA LYS A 28 2.19 -12.67 -22.03
C LYS A 28 3.56 -13.04 -22.56
N LEU A 29 4.42 -13.60 -21.71
CA LEU A 29 5.73 -14.12 -22.16
C LEU A 29 5.54 -15.26 -23.15
N ALA A 30 4.64 -16.22 -22.90
CA ALA A 30 4.38 -17.27 -23.87
C ALA A 30 3.84 -16.71 -25.20
N GLU A 31 2.93 -15.74 -25.17
CA GLU A 31 2.37 -15.09 -26.36
C GLU A 31 3.43 -14.34 -27.18
N MET A 32 4.27 -13.54 -26.51
CA MET A 32 5.40 -12.82 -27.10
C MET A 32 6.31 -13.78 -27.90
N PHE A 33 6.42 -15.04 -27.49
CA PHE A 33 7.33 -16.02 -28.08
C PHE A 33 6.62 -17.19 -28.78
N SER A 34 5.31 -17.10 -29.07
CA SER A 34 4.52 -18.17 -29.72
C SER A 34 3.95 -17.84 -31.11
N GLY A 35 4.10 -16.62 -31.62
CA GLY A 35 3.70 -16.23 -32.98
C GLY A 35 4.68 -15.24 -33.61
N GLN A 36 4.24 -14.44 -34.60
CA GLN A 36 4.93 -13.20 -34.98
C GLN A 36 4.29 -11.98 -34.31
N PRO A 37 4.55 -11.69 -33.02
CA PRO A 37 4.49 -10.33 -32.53
C PRO A 37 5.74 -9.58 -33.01
N LYS A 38 5.58 -8.32 -33.43
CA LYS A 38 6.67 -7.39 -33.73
C LYS A 38 7.40 -7.01 -32.43
N LEU A 39 7.99 -7.99 -31.74
CA LEU A 39 8.85 -7.72 -30.60
C LEU A 39 9.98 -6.82 -31.10
N ARG A 40 10.13 -5.69 -30.44
CA ARG A 40 11.23 -4.79 -30.71
C ARG A 40 12.51 -5.44 -30.22
N THR A 41 13.59 -5.25 -30.96
CA THR A 41 14.92 -5.58 -30.48
C THR A 41 15.66 -4.29 -30.17
N ASP A 42 16.61 -4.35 -29.25
CA ASP A 42 17.57 -3.27 -29.07
C ASP A 42 18.62 -3.23 -30.21
N SER A 43 19.60 -2.32 -30.10
CA SER A 43 20.67 -2.16 -31.10
C SER A 43 21.58 -3.38 -31.26
N GLU A 44 21.56 -4.31 -30.30
CA GLU A 44 22.35 -5.54 -30.32
C GLU A 44 21.51 -6.77 -30.69
N GLY A 45 20.24 -6.58 -31.05
CA GLY A 45 19.35 -7.65 -31.50
C GLY A 45 18.67 -8.43 -30.38
N ARG A 46 18.78 -8.00 -29.11
CA ARG A 46 18.11 -8.64 -27.97
C ARG A 46 16.65 -8.23 -27.91
N PHE A 47 15.75 -9.14 -27.54
CA PHE A 47 14.32 -8.81 -27.44
C PHE A 47 14.09 -7.82 -26.30
N PHE A 48 13.46 -6.69 -26.61
CA PHE A 48 13.23 -5.63 -25.66
C PHE A 48 11.86 -5.75 -25.00
N ILE A 49 11.83 -5.68 -23.67
CA ILE A 49 10.63 -5.60 -22.85
C ILE A 49 10.69 -4.28 -22.08
N ASP A 50 9.71 -3.41 -22.32
CA ASP A 50 9.60 -2.10 -21.67
C ASP A 50 9.02 -2.24 -20.26
N ARG A 51 9.80 -2.86 -19.37
CA ARG A 51 9.46 -3.11 -17.96
C ARG A 51 10.69 -2.98 -17.07
N PRO A 52 10.53 -2.71 -15.75
CA PRO A 52 11.64 -2.74 -14.82
C PRO A 52 12.29 -4.13 -14.77
N GLY A 53 13.57 -4.23 -15.10
CA GLY A 53 14.30 -5.49 -15.06
C GLY A 53 14.50 -6.05 -13.66
N THR A 54 14.53 -5.20 -12.64
CA THR A 54 15.04 -5.53 -11.29
C THR A 54 14.32 -6.71 -10.63
N TYR A 55 13.02 -6.86 -10.89
CA TYR A 55 12.19 -7.94 -10.35
C TYR A 55 11.99 -9.10 -11.33
N PHE A 56 12.40 -8.94 -12.59
CA PHE A 56 12.24 -9.96 -13.63
C PHE A 56 13.03 -11.24 -13.32
N LYS A 57 14.15 -11.14 -12.58
CA LYS A 57 14.88 -12.31 -12.09
C LYS A 57 13.99 -13.29 -11.32
N TYR A 58 13.03 -12.80 -10.52
CA TYR A 58 12.11 -13.66 -9.75
C TYR A 58 11.07 -14.31 -10.66
N ILE A 59 10.62 -13.59 -11.69
CA ILE A 59 9.75 -14.14 -12.73
C ILE A 59 10.46 -15.28 -13.46
N LEU A 60 11.70 -15.07 -13.89
CA LEU A 60 12.49 -16.12 -14.55
C LEU A 60 12.76 -17.32 -13.64
N GLU A 61 13.07 -17.09 -12.36
CA GLU A 61 13.31 -18.18 -11.41
C GLU A 61 12.04 -19.02 -11.23
N TYR A 62 10.87 -18.38 -11.10
CA TYR A 62 9.60 -19.09 -11.07
C TYR A 62 9.37 -19.92 -12.34
N LEU A 63 9.61 -19.32 -13.52
CA LEU A 63 9.51 -20.04 -14.78
C LEU A 63 10.52 -21.20 -14.89
N ARG A 64 11.67 -21.15 -14.20
CA ARG A 64 12.64 -22.25 -14.20
C ARG A 64 12.22 -23.37 -13.24
N SER A 65 11.96 -23.04 -11.99
CA SER A 65 11.89 -24.02 -10.89
C SER A 65 10.52 -24.10 -10.20
N ASN A 66 9.54 -23.26 -10.58
CA ASN A 66 8.28 -23.03 -9.85
C ASN A 66 8.50 -22.51 -8.42
N GLN A 67 9.67 -21.95 -8.12
CA GLN A 67 9.97 -21.38 -6.82
C GLN A 67 9.28 -20.03 -6.65
N VAL A 68 8.36 -19.93 -5.69
CA VAL A 68 7.69 -18.68 -5.32
C VAL A 68 8.68 -17.76 -4.61
N PRO A 69 8.76 -16.47 -4.97
CA PRO A 69 9.65 -15.52 -4.32
C PRO A 69 9.24 -15.28 -2.86
N THR A 70 10.22 -15.16 -1.98
CA THR A 70 10.04 -14.83 -0.55
C THR A 70 10.46 -13.40 -0.21
N GLN A 71 10.95 -12.65 -1.21
CA GLN A 71 11.46 -11.29 -1.10
C GLN A 71 10.81 -10.42 -2.17
N CYS A 72 10.69 -9.12 -1.91
CA CYS A 72 10.10 -8.16 -2.84
C CYS A 72 8.69 -8.59 -3.32
N ILE A 73 7.93 -9.28 -2.47
CA ILE A 73 6.69 -9.98 -2.83
C ILE A 73 5.70 -9.03 -3.54
N GLN A 74 5.53 -7.82 -3.03
CA GLN A 74 4.64 -6.81 -3.62
C GLN A 74 5.05 -6.41 -5.05
N ASP A 75 6.34 -6.21 -5.31
CA ASP A 75 6.81 -5.82 -6.64
C ASP A 75 6.81 -7.00 -7.61
N VAL A 76 7.17 -8.20 -7.14
CA VAL A 76 7.06 -9.40 -7.98
C VAL A 76 5.60 -9.72 -8.29
N TYR A 77 4.66 -9.47 -7.37
CA TYR A 77 3.23 -9.61 -7.63
C TYR A 77 2.76 -8.69 -8.77
N LYS A 78 3.21 -7.41 -8.79
CA LYS A 78 2.92 -6.49 -9.91
C LYS A 78 3.47 -7.00 -11.24
N GLU A 79 4.68 -7.56 -11.25
CA GLU A 79 5.25 -8.16 -12.47
C GLU A 79 4.53 -9.45 -12.86
N ALA A 80 4.14 -10.29 -11.91
CA ALA A 80 3.38 -11.51 -12.19
C ALA A 80 2.03 -11.20 -12.85
N LEU A 81 1.32 -10.18 -12.35
CA LEU A 81 0.12 -9.61 -12.97
C LEU A 81 0.41 -9.06 -14.37
N PHE A 82 1.53 -8.35 -14.54
CA PHE A 82 1.91 -7.81 -15.84
C PHE A 82 2.15 -8.92 -16.86
N TYR A 83 2.95 -9.94 -16.53
CA TYR A 83 3.28 -11.05 -17.42
C TYR A 83 2.16 -12.10 -17.53
N ASP A 84 1.08 -11.93 -16.76
CA ASP A 84 -0.09 -12.82 -16.73
C ASP A 84 0.28 -14.27 -16.39
N ILE A 85 1.07 -14.45 -15.32
CA ILE A 85 1.49 -15.76 -14.84
C ILE A 85 0.54 -16.21 -13.74
N GLU A 86 -0.65 -16.65 -14.15
CA GLU A 86 -1.77 -17.02 -13.28
C GLU A 86 -1.40 -17.94 -12.10
N PRO A 87 -0.58 -18.99 -12.26
CA PRO A 87 -0.21 -19.84 -11.12
C PRO A 87 0.63 -19.10 -10.06
N LEU A 88 1.51 -18.19 -10.48
CA LEU A 88 2.31 -17.37 -9.56
C LEU A 88 1.44 -16.33 -8.87
N ILE A 89 0.53 -15.69 -9.62
CA ILE A 89 -0.42 -14.70 -9.08
C ILE A 89 -1.19 -15.31 -7.90
N LYS A 90 -1.79 -16.49 -8.08
CA LYS A 90 -2.54 -17.18 -7.00
C LYS A 90 -1.68 -17.50 -5.78
N GLN A 91 -0.49 -18.04 -6.01
CA GLN A 91 0.44 -18.37 -4.92
C GLN A 91 0.89 -17.14 -4.13
N LEU A 92 1.05 -16.00 -4.81
CA LEU A 92 1.38 -14.74 -4.15
C LEU A 92 0.18 -14.16 -3.42
N GLU A 93 -1.04 -14.25 -3.95
CA GLU A 93 -2.27 -13.81 -3.29
C GLU A 93 -2.54 -14.56 -1.99
N ASP A 94 -2.17 -15.84 -1.91
CA ASP A 94 -2.24 -16.64 -0.69
C ASP A 94 -1.13 -16.29 0.32
N SER A 95 -0.11 -15.52 -0.07
CA SER A 95 0.96 -15.12 0.84
C SER A 95 0.45 -14.12 1.89
N PRO A 96 0.94 -14.16 3.15
CA PRO A 96 0.44 -13.28 4.21
C PRO A 96 0.50 -11.78 3.87
N GLN A 97 1.53 -11.35 3.13
CA GLN A 97 1.72 -9.93 2.78
C GLN A 97 0.67 -9.45 1.78
N ILE A 98 0.38 -10.24 0.74
CA ILE A 98 -0.57 -9.85 -0.30
C ILE A 98 -2.01 -10.08 0.18
N PHE A 99 -2.29 -11.22 0.82
CA PHE A 99 -3.59 -11.50 1.41
C PHE A 99 -3.98 -10.44 2.44
N GLY A 100 -3.05 -10.12 3.35
CA GLY A 100 -3.26 -9.11 4.39
C GLY A 100 -3.62 -7.75 3.81
N GLU A 101 -2.94 -7.33 2.74
CA GLU A 101 -3.17 -6.04 2.09
C GLU A 101 -4.44 -6.03 1.22
N LEU A 102 -4.55 -6.95 0.26
CA LEU A 102 -5.61 -6.94 -0.77
C LEU A 102 -6.98 -7.36 -0.25
N VAL A 103 -7.01 -8.24 0.76
CA VAL A 103 -8.25 -8.81 1.28
C VAL A 103 -8.55 -8.25 2.66
N ALA A 104 -7.72 -8.56 3.66
CA ALA A 104 -8.05 -8.28 5.05
C ALA A 104 -8.14 -6.76 5.32
N ARG A 105 -7.07 -6.01 5.02
CA ARG A 105 -7.00 -4.56 5.23
C ARG A 105 -8.02 -3.82 4.36
N LYS A 106 -8.09 -4.15 3.07
CA LYS A 106 -9.05 -3.51 2.15
C LYS A 106 -10.51 -3.71 2.57
N GLN A 107 -10.90 -4.91 2.99
CA GLN A 107 -12.26 -5.18 3.49
C GLN A 107 -12.54 -4.44 4.80
N PHE A 108 -11.52 -4.30 5.66
CA PHE A 108 -11.65 -3.52 6.87
C PHE A 108 -11.86 -2.03 6.55
N LEU A 109 -10.99 -1.43 5.75
CA LEU A 109 -11.07 0.00 5.41
C LEU A 109 -12.36 0.36 4.67
N ALA A 110 -12.90 -0.54 3.85
CA ALA A 110 -14.21 -0.36 3.21
C ALA A 110 -15.37 -0.23 4.21
N ARG A 111 -15.20 -0.66 5.46
CA ARG A 111 -16.19 -0.51 6.54
C ARG A 111 -15.93 0.70 7.43
N VAL A 112 -14.86 1.46 7.19
CA VAL A 112 -14.56 2.71 7.90
C VAL A 112 -15.11 3.88 7.07
N PRO A 113 -16.13 4.62 7.56
CA PRO A 113 -16.74 5.69 6.79
C PRO A 113 -15.74 6.79 6.40
N ASN A 114 -15.83 7.25 5.15
CA ASN A 114 -15.04 8.36 4.60
C ASN A 114 -13.53 8.22 4.77
N TYR A 115 -13.01 6.99 4.82
CA TYR A 115 -11.61 6.74 5.16
C TYR A 115 -10.64 7.52 4.26
N SER A 116 -10.80 7.42 2.94
CA SER A 116 -9.94 8.09 1.96
C SER A 116 -10.04 9.61 2.06
N GLU A 117 -11.25 10.14 2.20
CA GLU A 117 -11.52 11.57 2.33
C GLU A 117 -10.89 12.13 3.62
N ASN A 118 -10.94 11.36 4.71
CA ASN A 118 -10.36 11.73 5.99
C ASN A 118 -8.83 11.73 5.95
N ILE A 119 -8.20 10.79 5.21
CA ILE A 119 -6.74 10.82 4.96
C ILE A 119 -6.35 12.11 4.22
N GLU A 120 -7.07 12.47 3.16
CA GLU A 120 -6.81 13.70 2.41
C GLU A 120 -7.02 14.96 3.27
N LEU A 121 -8.08 14.98 4.08
CA LEU A 121 -8.34 16.07 5.02
C LEU A 121 -7.21 16.22 6.05
N MET A 122 -6.73 15.11 6.62
CA MET A 122 -5.60 15.09 7.54
C MET A 122 -4.36 15.72 6.92
N ILE A 123 -4.00 15.29 5.71
CA ILE A 123 -2.85 15.82 4.98
C ILE A 123 -3.02 17.32 4.69
N ARG A 124 -4.22 17.75 4.30
CA ARG A 124 -4.52 19.16 4.04
C ARG A 124 -4.33 20.03 5.28
N ILE A 125 -4.83 19.61 6.44
CA ILE A 125 -4.64 20.31 7.72
C ILE A 125 -3.15 20.36 8.05
N ALA A 126 -2.46 19.23 7.96
CA ALA A 126 -1.03 19.15 8.26
C ALA A 126 -0.19 20.09 7.37
N ARG A 127 -0.50 20.19 6.07
CA ARG A 127 0.17 21.10 5.12
C ARG A 127 -0.08 22.57 5.44
N ALA A 128 -1.31 22.92 5.84
CA ALA A 128 -1.65 24.30 6.18
C ALA A 128 -0.84 24.79 7.38
N GLU A 129 -0.62 23.93 8.38
CA GLU A 129 0.21 24.24 9.55
C GLU A 129 1.72 24.23 9.25
N ALA A 130 2.17 23.45 8.27
CA ALA A 130 3.58 23.31 7.89
C ALA A 130 4.22 24.61 7.37
N VAL A 131 3.40 25.55 6.88
CA VAL A 131 3.86 26.84 6.33
C VAL A 131 4.68 27.63 7.37
N ALA A 132 4.45 27.41 8.66
CA ALA A 132 5.10 28.14 9.74
C ALA A 132 6.11 27.29 10.55
N SER A 133 6.26 25.99 10.28
CA SER A 133 7.02 25.07 11.14
C SER A 133 7.51 23.82 10.44
N ARG A 134 8.71 23.34 10.81
CA ARG A 134 9.27 22.04 10.37
C ARG A 134 8.36 20.85 10.72
N ARG A 135 7.52 21.01 11.74
CA ARG A 135 6.58 20.00 12.20
C ARG A 135 5.19 20.60 12.32
N SER A 136 4.19 19.86 11.87
CA SER A 136 2.78 20.15 12.12
C SER A 136 2.11 18.98 12.81
N SER A 137 0.92 19.21 13.38
CA SER A 137 0.22 18.13 14.06
C SER A 137 -1.27 18.17 13.85
N VAL A 138 -1.84 17.01 13.52
CA VAL A 138 -3.28 16.86 13.36
C VAL A 138 -3.82 16.03 14.50
N ILE A 139 -4.93 16.48 15.10
CA ILE A 139 -5.65 15.67 16.08
C ILE A 139 -6.68 14.82 15.35
N VAL A 140 -6.69 13.54 15.68
CA VAL A 140 -7.56 12.53 15.08
C VAL A 140 -8.45 11.95 16.18
N CYS A 141 -9.79 12.05 16.04
CA CYS A 141 -10.71 11.26 16.87
C CYS A 141 -10.97 9.92 16.17
N VAL A 142 -10.65 8.84 16.86
CA VAL A 142 -10.95 7.48 16.42
C VAL A 142 -12.08 6.94 17.28
N VAL A 143 -13.20 6.63 16.63
CA VAL A 143 -14.42 6.18 17.30
C VAL A 143 -14.71 4.77 16.84
N ARG A 144 -14.83 3.81 17.75
CA ARG A 144 -15.14 2.43 17.39
C ARG A 144 -16.65 2.21 17.26
N THR A 145 -17.41 2.56 18.29
CA THR A 145 -18.86 2.29 18.36
C THR A 145 -19.72 3.54 18.29
N GLU A 146 -21.01 3.40 18.02
CA GLU A 146 -21.96 4.52 18.10
C GLU A 146 -22.05 5.11 19.51
N GLU A 147 -21.91 4.28 20.55
CA GLU A 147 -21.85 4.72 21.94
C GLU A 147 -20.58 5.56 22.21
N ASP A 148 -19.45 5.18 21.60
CA ASP A 148 -18.23 5.99 21.62
C ASP A 148 -18.40 7.31 20.87
N ALA A 149 -19.23 7.33 19.81
CA ALA A 149 -19.43 8.53 19.00
C ALA A 149 -20.09 9.65 19.81
N ALA A 150 -21.11 9.31 20.60
CA ALA A 150 -21.76 10.26 21.51
C ALA A 150 -20.75 10.79 22.55
N ARG A 151 -19.96 9.91 23.16
CA ARG A 151 -18.93 10.28 24.15
C ARG A 151 -17.79 11.13 23.55
N CYS A 152 -17.31 10.81 22.34
CA CYS A 152 -16.32 11.65 21.64
C CYS A 152 -16.93 13.02 21.32
N GLN A 153 -18.22 13.11 20.98
CA GLN A 153 -18.85 14.39 20.69
C GLN A 153 -18.92 15.31 21.92
N ASP A 154 -19.24 14.78 23.08
CA ASP A 154 -19.22 15.52 24.34
C ASP A 154 -17.79 15.94 24.73
N ALA A 155 -16.82 15.06 24.52
CA ALA A 155 -15.40 15.38 24.69
C ALA A 155 -14.95 16.50 23.73
N LEU A 156 -15.31 16.44 22.44
CA LEU A 156 -15.03 17.48 21.46
C LEU A 156 -15.66 18.84 21.83
N ASN A 157 -16.84 18.84 22.44
CA ASN A 157 -17.51 20.06 22.87
C ASN A 157 -16.85 20.69 24.11
N SER A 158 -16.14 19.90 24.92
CA SER A 158 -15.46 20.36 26.14
C SER A 158 -14.00 20.74 25.91
N LEU A 159 -13.41 20.34 24.78
CA LEU A 159 -12.09 20.76 24.36
C LEU A 159 -12.14 22.17 23.77
N ASP A 160 -11.22 23.05 24.17
CA ASP A 160 -10.98 24.36 23.53
C ASP A 160 -10.17 24.19 22.24
N MET A 161 -10.64 23.28 21.39
CA MET A 161 -10.03 22.97 20.11
C MET A 161 -10.91 23.51 18.99
N ASP A 162 -10.29 24.07 17.96
CA ASP A 162 -11.01 24.36 16.73
C ASP A 162 -11.51 23.02 16.14
N LYS A 163 -12.82 22.81 16.22
CA LYS A 163 -13.48 21.59 15.73
C LYS A 163 -13.18 21.33 14.24
N LYS A 164 -12.79 22.36 13.48
CA LYS A 164 -12.39 22.25 12.07
C LYS A 164 -11.03 21.59 11.87
N SER A 165 -10.24 21.46 12.93
CA SER A 165 -8.87 20.90 12.89
C SER A 165 -8.81 19.43 13.35
N VAL A 166 -9.94 18.84 13.76
CA VAL A 166 -10.01 17.43 14.17
C VAL A 166 -10.53 16.57 13.02
N VAL A 167 -9.78 15.52 12.68
CA VAL A 167 -10.20 14.52 11.69
C VAL A 167 -10.82 13.33 12.41
N LYS A 168 -12.03 12.90 12.00
CA LYS A 168 -12.74 11.81 12.65
C LYS A 168 -12.75 10.56 11.78
N PHE A 169 -12.29 9.43 12.33
CA PHE A 169 -12.49 8.12 11.72
C PHE A 169 -13.48 7.28 12.55
N GLY A 170 -14.41 6.63 11.86
CA GLY A 170 -15.47 5.85 12.47
C GLY A 170 -16.75 6.65 12.80
N PRO A 171 -17.73 6.02 13.46
CA PRO A 171 -17.71 4.65 13.97
C PRO A 171 -17.63 3.58 12.87
N TRP A 172 -17.11 2.39 13.19
CA TRP A 172 -17.09 1.24 12.28
C TRP A 172 -17.52 -0.04 12.99
N LYS A 173 -18.17 -0.94 12.26
CA LYS A 173 -18.62 -2.24 12.78
C LYS A 173 -17.80 -3.37 12.16
N ALA A 174 -16.56 -3.51 12.62
CA ALA A 174 -15.66 -4.58 12.18
C ALA A 174 -14.80 -5.09 13.36
N ALA A 175 -14.23 -6.29 13.19
CA ALA A 175 -13.37 -6.92 14.19
C ALA A 175 -12.09 -6.12 14.53
N PRO A 176 -11.39 -5.48 13.57
CA PRO A 176 -10.16 -4.75 13.86
C PRO A 176 -10.33 -3.64 14.90
N SER A 177 -9.27 -3.44 15.68
CA SER A 177 -9.15 -2.53 16.80
C SER A 177 -8.81 -1.10 16.37
N ILE A 178 -8.77 -0.20 17.36
CA ILE A 178 -8.29 1.18 17.15
C ILE A 178 -6.83 1.18 16.71
N SER A 179 -5.99 0.30 17.27
CA SER A 179 -4.58 0.19 16.87
C SER A 179 -4.45 -0.18 15.39
N ASP A 180 -5.23 -1.17 14.95
CA ASP A 180 -5.20 -1.61 13.55
C ASP A 180 -5.58 -0.46 12.59
N LEU A 181 -6.54 0.39 12.98
CA LEU A 181 -6.92 1.55 12.18
C LEU A 181 -5.82 2.62 12.17
N LEU A 182 -5.20 2.90 13.32
CA LEU A 182 -4.11 3.87 13.41
C LEU A 182 -2.91 3.44 12.57
N ASP A 183 -2.57 2.16 12.59
CA ASP A 183 -1.52 1.59 11.74
C ASP A 183 -1.89 1.72 10.25
N CYS A 184 -3.14 1.47 9.88
CA CYS A 184 -3.59 1.68 8.50
C CYS A 184 -3.46 3.14 8.06
N ILE A 185 -3.92 4.08 8.91
CA ILE A 185 -3.79 5.52 8.66
C ILE A 185 -2.32 5.88 8.47
N GLN A 186 -1.44 5.37 9.33
CA GLN A 186 -0.01 5.63 9.23
C GLN A 186 0.54 5.12 7.89
N MET A 187 0.28 3.85 7.55
CA MET A 187 0.72 3.23 6.30
C MET A 187 0.27 4.03 5.07
N ASP A 188 -0.97 4.49 5.03
CA ASP A 188 -1.52 5.17 3.84
C ASP A 188 -1.04 6.62 3.70
N VAL A 189 -0.77 7.29 4.82
CA VAL A 189 -0.11 8.59 4.81
C VAL A 189 1.36 8.46 4.41
N GLU A 190 2.08 7.45 4.92
CA GLU A 190 3.47 7.17 4.53
C GLU A 190 3.59 6.76 3.05
N ALA A 191 2.64 5.98 2.54
CA ALA A 191 2.56 5.63 1.12
C ALA A 191 2.39 6.85 0.19
N LYS A 192 1.88 7.97 0.72
CA LYS A 192 1.82 9.26 0.02
C LYS A 192 3.09 10.11 0.15
N GLY A 193 4.14 9.58 0.79
CA GLY A 193 5.46 10.19 0.92
C GLY A 193 5.66 11.07 2.17
N TYR A 194 4.76 11.01 3.15
CA TYR A 194 4.90 11.78 4.39
C TYR A 194 5.63 11.00 5.48
N LYS A 195 6.46 11.69 6.26
CA LYS A 195 7.04 11.13 7.48
C LYS A 195 6.18 11.52 8.69
N ILE A 196 5.58 10.52 9.33
CA ILE A 196 4.68 10.73 10.46
C ILE A 196 4.96 9.81 11.65
N SER A 197 4.40 10.18 12.80
CA SER A 197 4.27 9.35 13.99
C SER A 197 3.02 9.76 14.74
N PHE A 198 2.40 8.88 15.51
CA PHE A 198 1.25 9.25 16.34
C PHE A 198 1.43 8.83 17.80
N GLN A 199 0.70 9.52 18.68
CA GLN A 199 0.62 9.19 20.10
C GLN A 199 -0.78 9.52 20.63
N PRO A 200 -1.24 8.88 21.71
CA PRO A 200 -2.45 9.30 22.41
C PRO A 200 -2.39 10.80 22.77
N HIS A 201 -3.51 11.50 22.61
CA HIS A 201 -3.61 12.92 22.93
C HIS A 201 -4.01 13.10 24.40
N VAL A 202 -3.08 13.64 25.20
CA VAL A 202 -3.32 14.01 26.59
C VAL A 202 -3.54 15.51 26.66
N ALA A 203 -4.75 15.95 27.04
CA ALA A 203 -5.03 17.36 27.28
C ALA A 203 -4.41 17.81 28.62
N GLU A 204 -3.75 18.97 28.65
CA GLU A 204 -3.14 19.47 29.88
C GLU A 204 -4.21 20.03 30.85
N LYS A 205 -4.20 19.49 32.07
CA LYS A 205 -4.87 19.93 33.31
C LYS A 205 -6.41 19.95 33.33
N GLY A 206 -6.98 19.07 34.16
CA GLY A 206 -8.18 19.38 34.95
C GLY A 206 -9.44 18.56 34.69
N PHE A 207 -9.45 17.64 33.73
CA PHE A 207 -10.69 16.92 33.38
C PHE A 207 -10.82 15.59 34.11
N ARG A 208 -11.89 15.45 34.89
CA ARG A 208 -12.32 14.20 35.53
C ARG A 208 -13.05 13.27 34.56
N PHE A 209 -12.55 12.99 33.35
CA PHE A 209 -13.17 11.96 32.49
C PHE A 209 -12.15 11.30 31.56
N LYS A 210 -12.41 10.02 31.23
CA LYS A 210 -11.69 9.16 30.27
C LYS A 210 -11.82 9.64 28.81
N SER A 211 -11.79 10.95 28.56
CA SER A 211 -11.93 11.54 27.22
C SER A 211 -10.69 11.34 26.34
N HIS A 212 -9.58 10.88 26.93
CA HIS A 212 -8.29 10.64 26.25
C HIS A 212 -8.27 9.39 25.35
N ASP A 213 -9.25 8.49 25.49
CA ASP A 213 -9.20 7.19 24.80
C ASP A 213 -9.49 7.29 23.28
N PHE A 214 -10.07 8.42 22.85
CA PHE A 214 -10.51 8.60 21.46
C PHE A 214 -9.56 9.45 20.62
N PHE A 215 -8.72 10.29 21.23
CA PHE A 215 -7.95 11.29 20.49
C PHE A 215 -6.48 10.90 20.36
N TYR A 216 -5.95 11.07 19.16
CA TYR A 216 -4.56 10.78 18.82
C TYR A 216 -3.96 11.98 18.12
N LYS A 217 -2.72 12.33 18.49
CA LYS A 217 -1.96 13.40 17.84
C LYS A 217 -1.01 12.78 16.81
N PHE A 218 -1.27 13.05 15.54
CA PHE A 218 -0.38 12.70 14.43
C PHE A 218 0.59 13.85 14.20
N LEU A 219 1.89 13.57 14.26
CA LEU A 219 2.98 14.52 14.04
C LEU A 219 3.57 14.31 12.65
N PHE A 220 3.59 15.36 11.84
CA PHE A 220 4.20 15.37 10.51
C PHE A 220 5.59 16.03 10.57
N THR A 221 6.57 15.48 9.84
CA THR A 221 7.90 16.08 9.66
C THR A 221 8.15 16.35 8.18
N TRP A 222 8.43 17.61 7.82
CA TRP A 222 8.40 18.08 6.43
C TRP A 222 9.76 18.18 5.72
N TRP A 223 10.78 18.62 6.45
CA TRP A 223 12.19 18.59 6.06
C TRP A 223 12.99 18.15 7.26
#